data_AF-F9FGP8-F1
#
_entry.id   AF-F9FGP8-F1
#
_cell.length_a   1.000
_cell.length_b   1.000
_cell.length_c   1.000
_cell.angle_alpha   90.00
_cell.angle_beta   90.00
_cell.angle_gamma   90.00
#
_symmetry.space_group_name_H-M   'P 1'
#
loop_
_entity.id
_entity.type
_entity.pdbx_description
1 polymer ?
#
loop_
_entity_poly.entity_id
_entity_poly.type
_entity_poly.pdbx_seq_one_letter_code
_entity_poly.pdbx_strand_id
1 'polypeptide(L)'
;RYNQTQWRLCRWGRQRWFRYGHLSIAFQPGILQIQKADNVPEFLLKAINNTLADIGEENRDIANWPNPFYKYNPKNNSNADSIILTLVDGGEDLQNVPFHPLLVSDRQVDVIFAIDGSADTKTRWPNGTSLVATYERSKAGVSTQNNEFPKVPDQNTFINLGLNKQPTFFGCDTDSGNSSGPLIVYLPNAPYSYESNFTTFDLEYSDSERNQILRNGYNVATMGNGTVDSEWPACVVTKVT
;
A
#
# COMPACT_ATOMS: atom_id res chain seq x y z
N ARG A 1 -35.10 -22.61 -4.13
CA ARG A 1 -33.74 -22.66 -3.53
C ARG A 1 -32.66 -21.96 -4.40
N TYR A 2 -32.76 -21.94 -5.73
CA TYR A 2 -31.79 -21.26 -6.61
C TYR A 2 -31.71 -19.72 -6.44
N ASN A 3 -32.86 -19.04 -6.26
CA ASN A 3 -32.86 -17.57 -6.13
C ASN A 3 -32.14 -17.05 -4.88
N GLN A 4 -32.28 -17.71 -3.71
CA GLN A 4 -31.62 -17.23 -2.48
C GLN A 4 -30.09 -17.33 -2.54
N THR A 5 -29.53 -18.30 -3.27
CA THR A 5 -28.08 -18.46 -3.44
C THR A 5 -27.51 -17.38 -4.38
N GLN A 6 -28.21 -17.05 -5.47
CA GLN A 6 -27.82 -15.93 -6.35
C GLN A 6 -27.92 -14.57 -5.66
N TRP A 7 -28.97 -14.33 -4.85
CA TRP A 7 -29.07 -13.10 -4.06
C TRP A 7 -27.96 -12.96 -3.02
N ARG A 8 -27.53 -14.07 -2.40
CA ARG A 8 -26.37 -14.09 -1.49
C ARG A 8 -25.08 -13.82 -2.27
N LEU A 9 -24.83 -14.49 -3.39
CA LEU A 9 -23.65 -14.24 -4.24
C LEU A 9 -23.56 -12.80 -4.74
N CYS A 10 -24.67 -12.20 -5.18
CA CYS A 10 -24.70 -10.78 -5.56
C CYS A 10 -24.49 -9.83 -4.37
N ARG A 11 -24.97 -10.17 -3.16
CA ARG A 11 -24.73 -9.37 -1.95
C ARG A 11 -23.26 -9.44 -1.50
N TRP A 12 -22.66 -10.63 -1.56
CA TRP A 12 -21.23 -10.84 -1.30
C TRP A 12 -20.35 -10.19 -2.34
N GLY A 13 -20.72 -10.27 -3.63
CA GLY A 13 -20.05 -9.56 -4.72
C GLY A 13 -20.05 -8.07 -4.47
N ARG A 14 -21.22 -7.46 -4.24
CA ARG A 14 -21.32 -6.02 -3.93
C ARG A 14 -20.49 -5.59 -2.71
N GLN A 15 -20.47 -6.39 -1.65
CA GLN A 15 -19.65 -6.08 -0.46
C GLN A 15 -18.14 -6.16 -0.74
N ARG A 16 -17.69 -7.08 -1.62
CA ARG A 16 -16.28 -7.13 -2.05
C ARG A 16 -15.93 -5.92 -2.89
N TRP A 17 -16.72 -5.61 -3.92
CA TRP A 17 -16.50 -4.45 -4.79
C TRP A 17 -16.46 -3.14 -4.01
N PHE A 18 -17.36 -2.98 -3.04
CA PHE A 18 -17.39 -1.80 -2.17
C PHE A 18 -16.15 -1.71 -1.27
N ARG A 19 -15.69 -2.85 -0.70
CA ARG A 19 -14.44 -2.92 0.07
C ARG A 19 -13.21 -2.58 -0.79
N TYR A 20 -13.13 -3.12 -2.00
CA TYR A 20 -12.04 -2.79 -2.93
C TYR A 20 -12.07 -1.33 -3.36
N GLY A 21 -13.26 -0.76 -3.62
CA GLY A 21 -13.39 0.66 -3.95
C GLY A 21 -12.87 1.60 -2.85
N HIS A 22 -13.03 1.24 -1.57
CA HIS A 22 -12.48 2.02 -0.45
C HIS A 22 -10.98 1.90 -0.30
N LEU A 23 -10.43 0.71 -0.54
CA LEU A 23 -8.99 0.43 -0.49
C LEU A 23 -8.24 1.00 -1.71
N SER A 24 -8.95 1.65 -2.62
CA SER A 24 -8.42 2.21 -3.87
C SER A 24 -9.00 3.60 -4.14
N ILE A 25 -9.37 4.33 -3.07
CA ILE A 25 -9.98 5.66 -3.18
C ILE A 25 -9.03 6.67 -3.84
N ALA A 26 -7.71 6.43 -3.76
CA ALA A 26 -6.68 7.22 -4.44
C ALA A 26 -6.86 7.27 -5.98
N PHE A 27 -7.61 6.33 -6.57
CA PHE A 27 -7.94 6.37 -8.00
C PHE A 27 -9.02 7.41 -8.34
N GLN A 28 -9.81 7.89 -7.36
CA GLN A 28 -10.91 8.84 -7.60
C GLN A 28 -10.41 10.27 -7.95
N PRO A 29 -9.43 10.86 -7.25
CA PRO A 29 -8.77 12.09 -7.71
C PRO A 29 -8.11 11.95 -9.09
N GLY A 30 -7.59 10.77 -9.40
CA GLY A 30 -6.94 10.46 -10.68
C GLY A 30 -7.87 10.49 -11.89
N ILE A 31 -9.10 10.03 -11.74
CA ILE A 31 -10.15 10.14 -12.77
C ILE A 31 -10.42 11.62 -13.13
N LEU A 32 -10.26 12.55 -12.18
CA LEU A 32 -10.38 13.98 -12.44
C LEU A 32 -9.18 14.55 -13.21
N GLN A 33 -8.00 13.94 -13.12
CA GLN A 33 -6.84 14.33 -13.93
C GLN A 33 -6.97 13.86 -15.39
N ILE A 34 -7.71 12.78 -15.67
CA ILE A 34 -8.08 12.38 -17.04
C ILE A 34 -8.94 13.46 -17.72
N GLN A 35 -9.71 14.27 -16.96
CA GLN A 35 -10.42 15.44 -17.52
C GLN A 35 -9.47 16.54 -18.03
N LYS A 36 -8.21 16.53 -17.59
CA LYS A 36 -7.16 17.48 -18.02
C LYS A 36 -6.21 16.88 -19.06
N ALA A 37 -6.44 15.65 -19.51
CA ALA A 37 -5.66 15.05 -20.58
C ALA A 37 -6.08 15.64 -21.94
N ASP A 38 -5.13 16.27 -22.63
CA ASP A 38 -5.35 16.76 -24.00
C ASP A 38 -5.62 15.56 -24.93
N ASN A 39 -6.77 15.57 -25.62
CA ASN A 39 -7.29 14.57 -26.60
C ASN A 39 -8.35 13.56 -26.13
N VAL A 40 -9.20 13.88 -25.15
CA VAL A 40 -10.42 13.09 -24.91
C VAL A 40 -11.53 13.49 -25.92
N PRO A 41 -12.15 12.54 -26.65
CA PRO A 41 -13.26 12.84 -27.56
C PRO A 41 -14.43 13.53 -26.85
N GLU A 42 -14.97 14.57 -27.48
CA GLU A 42 -15.99 15.47 -26.89
C GLU A 42 -17.27 14.75 -26.46
N PHE A 43 -17.63 13.64 -27.13
CA PHE A 43 -18.76 12.80 -26.74
C PHE A 43 -18.54 12.05 -25.42
N LEU A 44 -17.30 11.63 -25.15
CA LEU A 44 -16.91 10.96 -23.91
C LEU A 44 -16.87 11.97 -22.77
N LEU A 45 -16.31 13.16 -23.01
CA LEU A 45 -16.34 14.29 -22.07
C LEU A 45 -17.77 14.68 -21.70
N LYS A 46 -18.69 14.70 -22.66
CA LYS A 46 -20.10 15.04 -22.43
C LYS A 46 -20.85 13.95 -21.67
N ALA A 47 -20.58 12.67 -21.95
CA ALA A 47 -21.15 11.55 -21.21
C ALA A 47 -20.64 11.50 -19.76
N ILE A 48 -19.33 11.75 -19.57
CA ILE A 48 -18.65 11.82 -18.28
C ILE A 48 -19.17 13.03 -17.48
N ASN A 49 -19.22 14.22 -18.07
CA ASN A 49 -19.69 15.44 -17.39
C ASN A 49 -21.17 15.38 -17.02
N ASN A 50 -22.04 14.87 -17.89
CA ASN A 50 -23.48 14.77 -17.57
C ASN A 50 -23.76 13.72 -16.49
N THR A 51 -22.92 12.69 -16.37
CA THR A 51 -23.06 11.67 -15.32
C THR A 51 -22.40 12.11 -14.00
N LEU A 52 -21.32 12.91 -14.06
CA LEU A 52 -20.55 13.35 -12.88
C LEU A 52 -21.00 14.68 -12.29
N ALA A 53 -21.67 15.57 -13.05
CA ALA A 53 -22.21 16.82 -12.52
C ALA A 53 -23.32 16.56 -11.48
N ASP A 54 -24.12 15.50 -11.66
CA ASP A 54 -25.12 15.07 -10.68
C ASP A 54 -24.50 14.37 -9.45
N ILE A 55 -23.19 14.07 -9.46
CA ILE A 55 -22.46 13.34 -8.40
C ILE A 55 -21.41 14.25 -7.72
N GLY A 56 -21.38 15.55 -8.06
CA GLY A 56 -20.20 16.41 -7.93
C GLY A 56 -19.84 16.99 -6.56
N GLU A 57 -20.75 17.05 -5.58
CA GLU A 57 -20.56 17.90 -4.37
C GLU A 57 -20.34 17.16 -3.03
N GLU A 58 -20.33 15.83 -2.98
CA GLU A 58 -20.13 15.12 -1.70
C GLU A 58 -18.78 14.41 -1.64
N ASN A 59 -17.82 14.95 -0.88
CA ASN A 59 -16.66 14.25 -0.27
C ASN A 59 -16.15 13.01 -1.05
N ARG A 60 -15.75 13.22 -2.31
CA ARG A 60 -15.53 12.15 -3.31
C ARG A 60 -14.26 11.34 -3.14
N ASP A 61 -13.43 11.67 -2.17
CA ASP A 61 -12.19 10.94 -1.83
C ASP A 61 -12.36 10.17 -0.51
N ILE A 62 -13.61 10.06 -0.03
CA ILE A 62 -13.96 9.54 1.29
C ILE A 62 -15.11 8.54 1.16
N ALA A 63 -14.92 7.41 1.82
CA ALA A 63 -15.92 6.39 1.99
C ALA A 63 -16.68 6.58 3.31
N ASN A 64 -17.97 6.88 3.24
CA ASN A 64 -18.83 6.97 4.42
C ASN A 64 -19.43 5.60 4.75
N TRP A 65 -19.10 5.07 5.92
CA TRP A 65 -19.61 3.79 6.44
C TRP A 65 -20.42 4.00 7.72
N PRO A 66 -21.55 3.29 7.94
CA PRO A 66 -22.26 3.35 9.22
C PRO A 66 -21.31 2.95 10.36
N ASN A 67 -21.09 3.84 11.33
CA ASN A 67 -20.07 3.62 12.35
C ASN A 67 -20.50 2.49 13.31
N PRO A 68 -19.84 1.31 13.29
CA PRO A 68 -20.18 0.23 14.22
C PRO A 68 -19.73 0.54 15.65
N PHE A 69 -18.90 1.58 15.85
CA PHE A 69 -18.37 2.02 17.13
C PHE A 69 -19.11 3.24 17.68
N TYR A 70 -20.30 3.56 17.17
CA TYR A 70 -21.10 4.65 17.70
C TYR A 70 -21.40 4.42 19.18
N LYS A 71 -21.06 5.41 20.01
CA LYS A 71 -21.11 5.40 21.48
C LYS A 71 -20.25 4.34 22.17
N TYR A 72 -19.39 3.64 21.42
CA TYR A 72 -18.43 2.70 21.99
C TYR A 72 -17.17 3.42 22.48
N ASN A 73 -16.80 3.18 23.74
CA ASN A 73 -15.61 3.71 24.40
C ASN A 73 -15.37 5.22 24.19
N PRO A 74 -16.33 6.10 24.55
CA PRO A 74 -16.29 7.53 24.19
C PRO A 74 -15.12 8.31 24.80
N LYS A 75 -14.45 7.75 25.82
CA LYS A 75 -13.26 8.39 26.41
C LYS A 75 -12.01 8.25 25.52
N ASN A 76 -11.89 7.14 24.79
CA ASN A 76 -10.66 6.80 24.04
C ASN A 76 -10.91 6.61 22.53
N ASN A 77 -12.15 6.68 22.07
CA ASN A 77 -12.52 6.56 20.66
C ASN A 77 -12.99 7.91 20.13
N SER A 78 -12.15 8.56 19.33
CA SER A 78 -12.45 9.84 18.68
C SER A 78 -13.66 9.78 17.76
N ASN A 79 -14.04 8.59 17.27
CA ASN A 79 -15.19 8.38 16.40
C ASN A 79 -16.48 8.05 17.17
N ALA A 80 -16.47 7.98 18.50
CA ALA A 80 -17.62 7.49 19.28
C ALA A 80 -18.88 8.34 19.13
N ASP A 81 -18.76 9.65 18.86
CA ASP A 81 -19.90 10.55 18.71
C ASP A 81 -20.38 10.69 17.26
N SER A 82 -19.69 10.10 16.30
CA SER A 82 -20.10 10.12 14.90
C SER A 82 -20.93 8.89 14.54
N ILE A 83 -22.05 9.10 13.86
CA ILE A 83 -22.85 8.01 13.28
C ILE A 83 -22.25 7.46 11.98
N ILE A 84 -21.29 8.19 11.38
CA ILE A 84 -20.59 7.84 10.14
C ILE A 84 -19.09 7.72 10.42
N LEU A 85 -18.49 6.65 9.91
CA LEU A 85 -17.05 6.46 9.85
C LEU A 85 -16.58 6.83 8.44
N THR A 86 -15.72 7.83 8.38
CA THR A 86 -15.09 8.35 7.17
C THR A 86 -13.78 7.59 6.94
N LEU A 87 -13.69 6.85 5.83
CA LEU A 87 -12.55 6.01 5.48
C LEU A 87 -11.88 6.52 4.19
N VAL A 88 -10.56 6.43 4.15
CA VAL A 88 -9.74 6.79 2.98
C VAL A 88 -8.76 5.67 2.67
N ASP A 89 -8.15 5.73 1.48
CA ASP A 89 -7.07 4.82 1.08
C ASP A 89 -5.83 5.06 1.96
N GLY A 90 -5.16 3.99 2.37
CA GLY A 90 -3.96 4.07 3.21
C GLY A 90 -2.79 4.77 2.53
N GLY A 91 -2.76 4.78 1.19
CA GLY A 91 -1.74 5.53 0.44
C GLY A 91 -1.79 7.04 0.68
N GLU A 92 -2.96 7.60 1.04
CA GLU A 92 -3.12 9.02 1.37
C GLU A 92 -2.40 9.42 2.67
N ASP A 93 -2.08 8.45 3.54
CA ASP A 93 -1.28 8.63 4.76
C ASP A 93 0.19 8.19 4.57
N LEU A 94 0.64 8.11 3.30
CA LEU A 94 1.97 7.61 2.91
C LEU A 94 2.22 6.13 3.27
N GLN A 95 1.16 5.40 3.66
CA GLN A 95 1.20 4.00 4.08
C GLN A 95 0.87 3.05 2.91
N ASN A 96 1.44 3.29 1.73
CA ASN A 96 1.28 2.44 0.54
C ASN A 96 1.61 0.97 0.84
N VAL A 97 2.62 0.73 1.66
CA VAL A 97 2.91 -0.59 2.23
C VAL A 97 2.17 -0.72 3.58
N PRO A 98 1.23 -1.68 3.73
CA PRO A 98 0.34 -1.73 4.89
C PRO A 98 1.01 -2.38 6.11
N PHE A 99 1.98 -1.71 6.72
CA PHE A 99 2.67 -2.20 7.91
C PHE A 99 1.79 -2.21 9.15
N HIS A 100 0.99 -1.16 9.35
CA HIS A 100 0.30 -0.93 10.62
C HIS A 100 -0.52 -2.13 11.15
N PRO A 101 -1.28 -2.90 10.33
CA PRO A 101 -1.93 -4.11 10.81
C PRO A 101 -0.93 -5.16 11.31
N LEU A 102 0.23 -5.31 10.71
CA LEU A 102 1.21 -6.34 11.09
C LEU A 102 2.00 -6.00 12.35
N LEU A 103 1.96 -4.73 12.80
CA LEU A 103 2.68 -4.27 13.99
C LEU A 103 1.90 -4.40 15.30
N VAL A 104 0.66 -4.90 15.27
CA VAL A 104 -0.11 -5.12 16.50
C VAL A 104 0.60 -6.17 17.34
N SER A 105 1.05 -5.81 18.55
CA SER A 105 1.84 -6.66 19.44
C SER A 105 1.21 -8.04 19.69
N ASP A 106 -0.11 -8.10 19.85
CA ASP A 106 -0.87 -9.36 20.05
C ASP A 106 -0.77 -10.32 18.85
N ARG A 107 -0.37 -9.86 17.66
CA ARG A 107 -0.15 -10.72 16.49
C ARG A 107 1.19 -11.46 16.52
N GLN A 108 2.14 -11.02 17.36
CA GLN A 108 3.45 -11.65 17.52
C GLN A 108 4.11 -11.95 16.17
N VAL A 109 4.13 -10.95 15.27
CA VAL A 109 4.76 -11.09 13.96
C VAL A 109 6.27 -10.98 14.13
N ASP A 110 7.01 -12.01 13.72
CA ASP A 110 8.47 -12.01 13.76
C ASP A 110 9.09 -11.37 12.51
N VAL A 111 8.51 -11.64 11.34
CA VAL A 111 9.04 -11.22 10.03
C VAL A 111 7.96 -10.69 9.11
N ILE A 112 8.25 -9.59 8.42
CA ILE A 112 7.40 -9.00 7.37
C ILE A 112 8.17 -8.94 6.05
N PHE A 113 7.63 -9.57 5.01
CA PHE A 113 8.07 -9.35 3.63
C PHE A 113 7.30 -8.16 3.05
N ALA A 114 7.98 -7.02 2.95
CA ALA A 114 7.41 -5.77 2.49
C ALA A 114 7.70 -5.56 1.01
N ILE A 115 6.68 -5.77 0.17
CA ILE A 115 6.77 -5.57 -1.27
C ILE A 115 6.34 -4.14 -1.59
N ASP A 116 7.23 -3.33 -2.16
CA ASP A 116 6.98 -1.92 -2.41
C ASP A 116 6.97 -1.62 -3.92
N GLY A 117 5.77 -1.38 -4.46
CA GLY A 117 5.54 -0.97 -5.83
C GLY A 117 5.30 0.53 -6.01
N SER A 118 5.60 1.35 -4.99
CA SER A 118 5.26 2.77 -4.99
C SER A 118 6.01 3.58 -6.04
N ALA A 119 5.37 4.63 -6.54
CA ALA A 119 5.91 5.55 -7.53
C ALA A 119 6.39 6.88 -6.90
N ASP A 120 7.20 6.79 -5.83
CA ASP A 120 7.52 7.93 -4.96
C ASP A 120 8.46 8.97 -5.60
N THR A 121 9.31 8.54 -6.53
CA THR A 121 10.29 9.42 -7.17
C THR A 121 9.76 10.03 -8.47
N LYS A 122 10.43 11.06 -8.99
CA LYS A 122 10.10 11.64 -10.32
C LYS A 122 10.15 10.61 -11.45
N THR A 123 10.99 9.59 -11.31
CA THR A 123 11.12 8.47 -12.24
C THR A 123 10.26 7.26 -11.85
N ARG A 124 9.33 7.44 -10.89
CA ARG A 124 8.30 6.47 -10.48
C ARG A 124 8.84 5.17 -9.88
N TRP A 125 9.95 5.27 -9.17
CA TRP A 125 10.49 4.21 -8.34
C TRP A 125 10.25 4.46 -6.86
N PRO A 126 10.18 3.41 -6.02
CA PRO A 126 10.10 3.56 -4.58
C PRO A 126 11.32 4.30 -4.01
N ASN A 127 11.14 5.02 -2.90
CA ASN A 127 12.25 5.61 -2.14
C ASN A 127 12.19 5.28 -0.64
N GLY A 128 11.32 4.34 -0.23
CA GLY A 128 11.14 3.96 1.17
C GLY A 128 10.20 4.88 1.95
N THR A 129 9.42 5.74 1.29
CA THR A 129 8.51 6.68 1.97
C THR A 129 7.57 5.98 2.95
N SER A 130 7.00 4.82 2.60
CA SER A 130 6.13 4.07 3.52
C SER A 130 6.85 3.51 4.74
N LEU A 131 8.11 3.07 4.59
CA LEU A 131 8.93 2.64 5.73
C LEU A 131 9.23 3.81 6.67
N VAL A 132 9.61 4.97 6.12
CA VAL A 132 9.91 6.19 6.89
C VAL A 132 8.68 6.69 7.63
N ALA A 133 7.54 6.82 6.94
CA ALA A 133 6.29 7.26 7.54
C ALA A 133 5.85 6.33 8.68
N THR A 134 6.01 5.01 8.50
CA THR A 134 5.71 4.02 9.55
C THR A 134 6.63 4.15 10.75
N TYR A 135 7.94 4.31 10.53
CA TYR A 135 8.92 4.53 11.60
C TYR A 135 8.67 5.84 12.37
N GLU A 136 8.27 6.91 11.68
CA GLU A 136 7.91 8.16 12.35
C GLU A 136 6.64 8.02 13.18
N ARG A 137 5.64 7.32 12.65
CA ARG A 137 4.38 7.06 13.34
C ARG A 137 4.56 6.16 14.57
N SER A 138 5.45 5.16 14.50
CA SER A 138 5.75 4.29 15.64
C SER A 138 6.38 5.08 16.80
N LYS A 139 7.31 6.00 16.49
CA LYS A 139 7.92 6.93 17.47
C LYS A 139 6.93 7.94 18.06
N ALA A 140 5.93 8.37 17.29
CA ALA A 140 4.91 9.29 17.77
C ALA A 140 3.99 8.67 18.84
N GLY A 141 4.02 7.34 19.02
CA GLY A 141 3.30 6.67 20.11
C GLY A 141 1.78 6.76 20.01
N VAL A 142 1.24 6.96 18.79
CA VAL A 142 -0.20 7.15 18.55
C VAL A 142 -1.02 5.90 18.94
N SER A 143 -0.40 4.71 18.89
CA SER A 143 -0.96 3.46 19.38
C SER A 143 0.05 2.79 20.32
N THR A 144 -0.40 2.40 21.50
CA THR A 144 0.41 1.63 22.46
C THR A 144 0.64 0.18 22.03
N GLN A 145 -0.09 -0.30 21.01
CA GLN A 145 -0.02 -1.68 20.53
C GLN A 145 0.80 -1.82 19.24
N ASN A 146 1.18 -0.71 18.58
CA ASN A 146 1.80 -0.70 17.25
C ASN A 146 3.00 0.27 17.18
N ASN A 147 3.71 0.43 18.30
CA ASN A 147 4.82 1.37 18.46
C ASN A 147 6.20 0.75 18.18
N GLU A 148 6.28 -0.56 17.99
CA GLU A 148 7.53 -1.26 17.66
C GLU A 148 7.71 -1.31 16.13
N PHE A 149 8.75 -0.66 15.64
CA PHE A 149 9.14 -0.70 14.23
C PHE A 149 10.64 -0.44 14.11
N PRO A 150 11.37 -1.12 13.20
CA PRO A 150 12.82 -0.98 13.17
C PRO A 150 13.22 0.40 12.68
N LYS A 151 14.45 0.79 13.02
CA LYS A 151 15.01 2.05 12.57
C LYS A 151 15.15 2.05 11.06
N VAL A 152 14.61 3.09 10.43
CA VAL A 152 14.72 3.33 8.98
C VAL A 152 15.40 4.68 8.78
N PRO A 153 16.38 4.81 7.86
CA PRO A 153 16.96 6.09 7.50
C PRO A 153 15.96 6.97 6.75
N ASP A 154 16.17 8.29 6.71
CA ASP A 154 15.37 9.21 5.90
C ASP A 154 15.50 8.91 4.39
N GLN A 155 14.57 9.40 3.57
CA GLN A 155 14.51 9.07 2.14
C GLN A 155 15.79 9.44 1.37
N ASN A 156 16.49 10.51 1.73
CA ASN A 156 17.72 10.89 1.02
C ASN A 156 18.82 9.87 1.31
N THR A 157 19.00 9.52 2.58
CA THR A 157 19.93 8.48 2.99
C THR A 157 19.54 7.12 2.40
N PHE A 158 18.25 6.80 2.36
CA PHE A 158 17.70 5.56 1.79
C PHE A 158 18.11 5.38 0.32
N ILE A 159 17.93 6.42 -0.50
CA ILE A 159 18.34 6.42 -1.91
C ILE A 159 19.87 6.40 -2.05
N ASN A 160 20.59 7.20 -1.27
CA ASN A 160 22.05 7.30 -1.37
C ASN A 160 22.77 5.99 -1.02
N LEU A 161 22.21 5.22 -0.07
CA LEU A 161 22.69 3.88 0.27
C LEU A 161 22.22 2.80 -0.73
N GLY A 162 21.37 3.15 -1.70
CA GLY A 162 20.87 2.21 -2.70
C GLY A 162 19.83 1.23 -2.18
N LEU A 163 19.23 1.47 -1.00
CA LEU A 163 18.26 0.56 -0.37
C LEU A 163 16.96 0.41 -1.17
N ASN A 164 16.71 1.32 -2.11
CA ASN A 164 15.58 1.27 -3.04
C ASN A 164 15.87 0.51 -4.35
N LYS A 165 17.08 -0.03 -4.51
CA LYS A 165 17.50 -0.74 -5.74
C LYS A 165 17.62 -2.25 -5.54
N GLN A 166 17.60 -2.71 -4.30
CA GLN A 166 17.80 -4.11 -3.95
C GLN A 166 17.03 -4.47 -2.67
N PRO A 167 16.68 -5.75 -2.51
CA PRO A 167 16.24 -6.31 -1.24
C PRO A 167 17.14 -5.90 -0.06
N THR A 168 16.53 -5.51 1.05
CA THR A 168 17.22 -5.00 2.25
C THR A 168 16.53 -5.49 3.52
N PHE A 169 17.31 -5.81 4.55
CA PHE A 169 16.79 -6.16 5.88
C PHE A 169 16.81 -4.94 6.82
N PHE A 170 15.74 -4.73 7.59
CA PHE A 170 15.68 -3.76 8.69
C PHE A 170 15.30 -4.48 9.99
N GLY A 171 15.93 -4.10 11.11
CA GLY A 171 15.68 -4.70 12.42
C GLY A 171 16.71 -5.75 12.86
N CYS A 172 17.83 -5.89 12.14
CA CYS A 172 18.93 -6.79 12.51
C CYS A 172 19.77 -6.29 13.71
N ASP A 173 19.65 -5.02 14.11
CA ASP A 173 20.49 -4.44 15.15
C ASP A 173 19.94 -4.78 16.54
N THR A 174 20.69 -5.59 17.29
CA THR A 174 20.38 -6.05 18.65
C THR A 174 20.93 -5.13 19.75
N ASP A 175 21.56 -4.00 19.38
CA ASP A 175 22.41 -3.21 20.28
C ASP A 175 21.68 -2.33 21.30
N SER A 176 20.35 -2.42 21.35
CA SER A 176 19.56 -1.83 22.44
C SER A 176 18.52 -2.86 22.83
N GLY A 177 18.49 -3.31 24.08
CA GLY A 177 17.57 -4.31 24.63
C GLY A 177 16.07 -3.94 24.60
N ASN A 178 15.65 -3.10 23.66
CA ASN A 178 14.28 -2.86 23.26
C ASN A 178 14.02 -3.62 21.96
N SER A 179 12.96 -4.44 21.94
CA SER A 179 12.41 -5.04 20.72
C SER A 179 12.21 -3.95 19.67
N SER A 180 12.92 -4.07 18.53
CA SER A 180 12.77 -3.16 17.40
C SER A 180 11.53 -3.49 16.54
N GLY A 181 10.65 -4.39 17.01
CA GLY A 181 9.53 -4.91 16.26
C GLY A 181 9.95 -6.05 15.31
N PRO A 182 9.10 -6.41 14.33
CA PRO A 182 9.41 -7.48 13.39
C PRO A 182 10.63 -7.13 12.51
N LEU A 183 11.38 -8.17 12.12
CA LEU A 183 12.35 -8.08 11.04
C LEU A 183 11.63 -7.75 9.73
N ILE A 184 12.05 -6.68 9.05
CA ILE A 184 11.48 -6.31 7.76
C ILE A 184 12.42 -6.77 6.64
N VAL A 185 11.91 -7.63 5.76
CA VAL A 185 12.52 -7.96 4.48
C VAL A 185 11.89 -7.06 3.43
N TYR A 186 12.54 -5.94 3.12
CA TYR A 186 12.06 -4.96 2.17
C TYR A 186 12.45 -5.35 0.73
N LEU A 187 11.46 -5.39 -0.16
CA LEU A 187 11.56 -5.79 -1.56
C LEU A 187 11.03 -4.65 -2.44
N PRO A 188 11.89 -3.69 -2.84
CA PRO A 188 11.47 -2.59 -3.69
C PRO A 188 11.34 -3.03 -5.15
N ASN A 189 10.32 -2.53 -5.85
CA ASN A 189 10.28 -2.58 -7.30
C ASN A 189 11.52 -1.87 -7.88
N ALA A 190 12.35 -2.62 -8.61
CA ALA A 190 13.59 -2.15 -9.18
C ALA A 190 13.83 -2.83 -10.54
N PRO A 191 14.54 -2.19 -11.49
CA PRO A 191 14.67 -2.68 -12.86
C PRO A 191 15.77 -3.76 -13.00
N TYR A 192 15.48 -5.00 -12.58
CA TYR A 192 16.40 -6.14 -12.72
C TYR A 192 16.43 -6.69 -14.15
N SER A 193 15.24 -6.82 -14.75
CA SER A 193 15.10 -7.33 -16.12
C SER A 193 14.11 -6.54 -16.97
N TYR A 194 13.32 -5.65 -16.37
CA TYR A 194 12.33 -4.84 -17.05
C TYR A 194 12.04 -3.57 -16.26
N GLU A 195 11.80 -2.45 -16.95
CA GLU A 195 11.41 -1.19 -16.32
C GLU A 195 9.91 -1.20 -16.02
N SER A 196 9.54 -1.63 -14.81
CA SER A 196 8.16 -1.71 -14.33
C SER A 196 7.69 -0.47 -13.54
N ASN A 197 8.23 0.71 -13.84
CA ASN A 197 7.86 1.99 -13.23
C ASN A 197 6.65 2.65 -13.92
N PHE A 198 5.56 1.88 -14.00
CA PHE A 198 4.29 2.32 -14.54
C PHE A 198 3.62 3.37 -13.66
N THR A 199 2.68 4.11 -14.23
CA THR A 199 1.84 5.02 -13.46
C THR A 199 0.73 4.26 -12.76
N THR A 200 0.27 4.78 -11.63
CA THR A 200 -0.93 4.28 -10.95
C THR A 200 -2.16 4.25 -11.87
N PHE A 201 -2.19 5.08 -12.92
CA PHE A 201 -3.32 5.21 -13.84
C PHE A 201 -3.19 4.36 -15.10
N ASP A 202 -2.13 3.56 -15.22
CA ASP A 202 -1.99 2.57 -16.28
C ASP A 202 -2.87 1.37 -15.95
N LEU A 203 -4.09 1.33 -16.49
CA LEU A 203 -5.10 0.31 -16.17
C LEU A 203 -5.08 -0.90 -17.11
N GLU A 204 -4.30 -0.84 -18.19
CA GLU A 204 -4.23 -1.88 -19.22
C GLU A 204 -2.77 -2.20 -19.55
N TYR A 205 -2.49 -3.50 -19.66
CA TYR A 205 -1.18 -4.03 -20.01
C TYR A 205 -1.36 -5.18 -21.00
N SER A 206 -0.47 -5.27 -21.98
CA SER A 206 -0.39 -6.46 -22.82
C SER A 206 0.07 -7.68 -22.02
N ASP A 207 -0.26 -8.88 -22.48
CA ASP A 207 0.22 -10.13 -21.86
C ASP A 207 1.76 -10.19 -21.80
N SER A 208 2.44 -9.63 -22.80
CA SER A 208 3.90 -9.55 -22.83
C SER A 208 4.44 -8.66 -21.71
N GLU A 209 3.89 -7.44 -21.57
CA GLU A 209 4.28 -6.51 -20.50
C GLU A 209 4.02 -7.11 -19.12
N ARG A 210 2.81 -7.67 -18.89
CA ARG A 210 2.48 -8.37 -17.65
C ARG A 210 3.52 -9.45 -17.32
N ASN A 211 3.90 -10.27 -18.30
CA ASN A 211 4.87 -11.34 -18.08
C ASN A 211 6.27 -10.78 -17.75
N GLN A 212 6.68 -9.67 -18.38
CA GLN A 212 7.95 -9.02 -18.05
C GLN A 212 7.94 -8.37 -16.66
N ILE A 213 6.83 -7.75 -16.25
CA ILE A 213 6.64 -7.22 -14.90
C ILE A 213 6.76 -8.33 -13.86
N LEU A 214 6.05 -9.44 -14.06
CA LEU A 214 6.11 -10.60 -13.15
C LEU A 214 7.53 -11.20 -13.08
N ARG A 215 8.20 -11.31 -14.24
CA ARG A 215 9.59 -11.80 -14.29
C ARG A 215 10.55 -10.85 -13.59
N ASN A 216 10.35 -9.54 -13.72
CA ASN A 216 11.13 -8.55 -12.99
C ASN A 216 10.93 -8.67 -11.48
N GLY A 217 9.68 -8.81 -11.01
CA GLY A 217 9.37 -9.04 -9.60
C GLY A 217 10.02 -10.33 -9.05
N TYR A 218 10.02 -11.41 -9.82
CA TYR A 218 10.75 -12.63 -9.47
C TYR A 218 12.25 -12.37 -9.33
N ASN A 219 12.85 -11.64 -10.27
CA ASN A 219 14.27 -11.32 -10.23
C ASN A 219 14.63 -10.40 -9.06
N VAL A 220 13.78 -9.43 -8.71
CA VAL A 220 13.94 -8.62 -7.50
C VAL A 220 13.96 -9.52 -6.26
N ALA A 221 12.93 -10.34 -6.07
CA ALA A 221 12.78 -11.17 -4.88
C ALA A 221 13.89 -12.22 -4.70
N THR A 222 14.50 -12.65 -5.81
CA THR A 222 15.54 -13.70 -5.82
C THR A 222 16.94 -13.16 -6.07
N MET A 223 17.12 -11.84 -6.14
CA MET A 223 18.40 -11.22 -6.54
C MET A 223 18.94 -11.79 -7.88
N GLY A 224 18.04 -11.90 -8.86
CA GLY A 224 18.31 -12.50 -10.17
C GLY A 224 18.61 -13.99 -10.07
N ASN A 225 17.81 -14.75 -9.30
CA ASN A 225 18.07 -16.16 -9.01
C ASN A 225 19.48 -16.41 -8.42
N GLY A 226 19.91 -15.52 -7.52
CA GLY A 226 21.23 -15.56 -6.87
C GLY A 226 22.41 -15.12 -7.75
N THR A 227 22.16 -14.57 -8.94
CA THR A 227 23.25 -14.09 -9.81
C THR A 227 23.82 -12.75 -9.38
N VAL A 228 23.01 -11.89 -8.76
CA VAL A 228 23.46 -10.60 -8.22
C VAL A 228 24.14 -10.80 -6.86
N ASP A 229 23.59 -11.70 -6.04
CA ASP A 229 24.13 -12.09 -4.75
C ASP A 229 23.82 -13.58 -4.51
N SER A 230 24.86 -14.42 -4.52
CA SER A 230 24.73 -15.86 -4.33
C SER A 230 24.34 -16.24 -2.90
N GLU A 231 24.61 -15.37 -1.93
CA GLU A 231 24.30 -15.59 -0.51
C GLU A 231 22.88 -15.17 -0.17
N TRP A 232 22.19 -14.39 -1.03
CA TRP A 232 20.83 -13.91 -0.77
C TRP A 232 19.85 -15.01 -0.34
N PRO A 233 19.75 -16.17 -1.03
CA PRO A 233 18.86 -17.24 -0.58
C PRO A 233 19.21 -17.77 0.82
N ALA A 234 20.49 -17.89 1.15
CA ALA A 234 20.95 -18.31 2.47
C ALA A 234 20.67 -17.24 3.53
N CYS A 235 20.89 -15.97 3.22
CA CYS A 235 20.58 -14.83 4.08
C CYS A 235 19.08 -14.78 4.41
N VAL A 236 18.21 -14.95 3.43
CA VAL A 236 16.75 -14.99 3.66
C VAL A 236 16.39 -16.15 4.58
N VAL A 237 16.91 -17.36 4.35
CA VAL A 237 16.62 -18.50 5.22
C VAL A 237 17.12 -18.25 6.64
N THR A 238 18.41 -17.91 6.80
CA THR A 238 19.05 -17.75 8.12
C THR A 238 18.53 -16.60 8.96
N LYS A 239 17.92 -15.58 8.34
CA LYS A 239 17.32 -14.44 9.07
C LYS A 239 15.84 -14.65 9.38
N VAL A 240 15.16 -15.55 8.66
CA VAL A 240 13.73 -15.83 8.84
C VAL A 240 13.50 -17.00 9.80
N THR A 241 14.46 -17.92 9.92
CA THR A 241 14.44 -19.07 10.84
C THR A 241 15.21 -18.79 12.13
#